data_AF-A0A351Y3W9-F1
#
_entry.id   AF-A0A351Y3W9-F1
#
_cell.length_a   1.000
_cell.length_b   1.000
_cell.length_c   1.000
_cell.angle_alpha   90.00
_cell.angle_beta   90.00
_cell.angle_gamma   90.00
#
_symmetry.space_group_name_H-M   'P 1'
#
loop_
_entity.id
_entity.type
_entity.pdbx_description
1 polymer ?
#
loop_
_entity_poly.entity_id
_entity_poly.type
_entity_poly.pdbx_seq_one_letter_code
_entity_poly.pdbx_strand_id
1 'polypeptide(L)'
;MEKNHRMEAKKYLQQALELTKAENHEILRCYGLCEYRYGNREKGLNFLKDAFHINNTDAEVIYNLIELYILEHKYKKAKDMIKYFYKHREKLQTIDKALDFYDKKISLFEKFITTQHMFKK
;
A
#
# COMPACT_ATOMS: atom_id res chain seq x y z
N MET A 1 20.61 -15.00 -2.29
CA MET A 1 20.88 -13.64 -2.81
C MET A 1 19.78 -12.63 -2.46
N GLU A 2 18.50 -12.87 -2.76
CA GLU A 2 17.44 -11.86 -2.51
C GLU A 2 17.20 -11.45 -1.03
N LYS A 3 17.52 -12.31 -0.06
CA LYS A 3 17.35 -11.97 1.37
C LYS A 3 18.37 -10.93 1.87
N ASN A 4 19.57 -10.89 1.30
CA ASN A 4 20.64 -9.97 1.74
C ASN A 4 20.36 -8.54 1.26
N HIS A 5 19.95 -8.37 -0.01
CA HIS A 5 19.64 -7.05 -0.56
C HIS A 5 18.45 -6.38 0.12
N ARG A 6 17.50 -7.18 0.65
CA ARG A 6 16.34 -6.64 1.36
C ARG A 6 16.71 -6.06 2.75
N MET A 7 17.75 -6.57 3.42
CA MET A 7 18.16 -6.07 4.75
C MET A 7 18.91 -4.75 4.59
N GLU A 8 19.75 -4.67 3.55
CA GLU A 8 20.41 -3.43 3.15
C GLU A 8 19.38 -2.37 2.75
N ALA A 9 18.37 -2.74 1.94
CA ALA A 9 17.28 -1.83 1.59
C ALA A 9 16.57 -1.27 2.83
N LYS A 10 16.27 -2.11 3.82
CA LYS A 10 15.69 -1.67 5.10
C LYS A 10 16.59 -0.66 5.81
N LYS A 11 17.91 -0.89 5.86
CA LYS A 11 18.87 0.02 6.50
C LYS A 11 18.88 1.39 5.81
N TYR A 12 18.96 1.42 4.48
CA TYR A 12 18.94 2.68 3.73
C TYR A 12 17.61 3.43 3.87
N LEU A 13 16.49 2.71 3.85
CA LEU A 13 15.17 3.31 4.06
C LEU A 13 15.00 3.86 5.48
N GLN A 14 15.59 3.21 6.50
CA GLN A 14 15.60 3.74 7.85
C GLN A 14 16.41 5.04 7.94
N GLN A 15 17.59 5.09 7.33
CA GLN A 15 18.39 6.32 7.28
C GLN A 15 17.64 7.43 6.54
N ALA A 16 16.99 7.11 5.42
CA ALA A 16 16.18 8.07 4.68
C ALA A 16 14.99 8.58 5.51
N LEU A 17 14.37 7.71 6.32
CA LEU A 17 13.28 8.08 7.23
C LEU A 17 13.75 9.08 8.29
N GLU A 18 14.92 8.84 8.89
CA GLU A 18 15.54 9.74 9.87
C GLU A 18 15.89 11.10 9.24
N LEU A 19 16.50 11.10 8.05
CA LEU A 19 16.89 12.32 7.34
C LEU A 19 15.69 13.17 6.90
N THR A 20 14.59 12.53 6.49
CA THR A 20 13.36 13.21 6.06
C THR A 20 12.39 13.48 7.20
N LYS A 21 12.77 13.16 8.45
CA LYS A 21 11.92 13.32 9.64
C LYS A 21 10.53 12.69 9.49
N ALA A 22 10.42 11.62 8.70
CA ALA A 22 9.15 10.96 8.37
C ALA A 22 8.11 11.87 7.67
N GLU A 23 8.53 12.93 6.98
CA GLU A 23 7.62 13.83 6.25
C GLU A 23 7.42 13.42 4.78
N ASN A 24 8.20 12.45 4.29
CA ASN A 24 8.11 11.94 2.92
C ASN A 24 7.29 10.64 2.88
N HIS A 25 6.09 10.71 2.31
CA HIS A 25 5.17 9.57 2.18
C HIS A 25 5.76 8.39 1.39
N GLU A 26 6.62 8.63 0.40
CA GLU A 26 7.21 7.57 -0.41
C GLU A 26 8.24 6.75 0.37
N ILE A 27 9.03 7.42 1.23
CA ILE A 27 9.96 6.72 2.13
C ILE A 27 9.18 5.90 3.15
N LEU A 28 8.11 6.46 3.73
CA LEU A 28 7.23 5.74 4.66
C LEU A 28 6.57 4.53 3.99
N ARG A 29 6.07 4.68 2.76
CA ARG A 29 5.48 3.59 1.96
C ARG A 29 6.51 2.48 1.72
N CYS A 30 7.70 2.83 1.22
CA CYS A 30 8.76 1.86 0.96
C CYS A 30 9.22 1.15 2.23
N TYR A 31 9.47 1.90 3.31
CA TYR A 31 9.88 1.35 4.59
C TYR A 31 8.79 0.46 5.20
N GLY A 32 7.53 0.89 5.13
CA GLY A 32 6.38 0.13 5.60
C GLY A 32 6.21 -1.20 4.85
N LEU A 33 6.35 -1.20 3.52
CA LEU A 33 6.34 -2.43 2.73
C LEU A 33 7.51 -3.36 3.10
N CYS A 34 8.70 -2.82 3.35
CA CYS A 34 9.83 -3.60 3.84
C CYS A 34 9.52 -4.24 5.18
N GLU A 35 9.07 -3.47 6.18
CA GLU A 35 8.71 -4.00 7.50
C GLU A 35 7.63 -5.08 7.40
N TYR A 36 6.59 -4.87 6.59
CA TYR A 36 5.54 -5.85 6.36
C TYR A 36 6.10 -7.17 5.81
N ARG A 37 6.93 -7.10 4.77
CA ARG A 37 7.56 -8.27 4.12
C ARG A 37 8.55 -9.00 5.05
N TYR A 38 9.08 -8.32 6.07
CA TYR A 38 9.95 -8.90 7.09
C TYR A 38 9.20 -9.54 8.26
N GLY A 39 7.87 -9.59 8.21
CA GLY A 39 7.04 -10.18 9.26
C GLY A 39 6.57 -9.18 10.31
N ASN A 40 7.07 -7.94 10.28
CA ASN A 40 6.57 -6.84 11.12
C ASN A 40 5.29 -6.24 10.52
N ARG A 41 4.29 -7.09 10.30
CA ARG A 41 3.07 -6.79 9.52
C ARG A 41 2.32 -5.57 10.03
N GLU A 42 2.10 -5.49 11.34
CA GLU A 42 1.39 -4.36 11.96
C GLU A 42 2.17 -3.05 11.78
N LYS A 43 3.47 -3.07 12.08
CA LYS A 43 4.36 -1.91 11.90
C LYS A 43 4.36 -1.43 10.46
N GLY A 44 4.51 -2.35 9.51
CA GLY A 44 4.48 -2.05 8.08
C GLY A 44 3.16 -1.43 7.64
N LEU A 45 2.03 -1.99 8.10
CA LEU A 45 0.72 -1.45 7.80
C LEU A 45 0.49 -0.06 8.41
N ASN A 46 1.03 0.23 9.59
CA ASN A 46 0.93 1.56 10.20
C ASN A 46 1.71 2.61 9.40
N PHE A 47 2.93 2.30 8.96
CA PHE A 47 3.68 3.21 8.08
C PHE A 47 2.95 3.51 6.75
N LEU A 48 2.26 2.53 6.16
CA LEU A 48 1.45 2.81 4.96
C LEU A 48 0.26 3.73 5.26
N LYS A 49 -0.35 3.64 6.45
CA LYS A 49 -1.40 4.58 6.85
C LYS A 49 -0.84 5.98 7.08
N ASP A 50 0.35 6.09 7.65
CA ASP A 50 1.02 7.37 7.86
C ASP A 50 1.39 8.01 6.50
N ALA A 51 1.89 7.21 5.55
CA ALA A 51 2.11 7.64 4.18
C ALA A 51 0.82 8.17 3.53
N PHE A 52 -0.29 7.47 3.71
CA PHE A 52 -1.61 7.92 3.24
C PHE A 52 -2.09 9.19 3.93
N HIS A 53 -1.79 9.38 5.22
CA HIS A 53 -2.15 10.60 5.94
C HIS A 53 -1.41 11.83 5.40
N ILE A 54 -0.14 11.66 5.03
CA ILE A 54 0.69 12.72 4.44
C ILE A 54 0.28 13.03 3.01
N ASN A 55 0.06 11.98 2.19
CA ASN A 55 -0.43 12.15 0.82
C ASN A 55 -1.54 11.12 0.52
N ASN A 56 -2.79 11.56 0.71
CA ASN A 56 -3.95 10.72 0.44
C ASN A 56 -4.35 10.68 -1.04
N THR A 57 -3.61 11.36 -1.91
CA THR A 57 -3.82 11.35 -3.36
C THR A 57 -2.84 10.46 -4.11
N ASP A 58 -1.85 9.87 -3.44
CA ASP A 58 -0.92 8.94 -4.07
C ASP A 58 -1.60 7.60 -4.41
N ALA A 59 -1.69 7.30 -5.71
CA ALA A 59 -2.31 6.07 -6.20
C ALA A 59 -1.59 4.78 -5.75
N GLU A 60 -0.26 4.80 -5.65
CA GLU A 60 0.55 3.65 -5.23
C GLU A 60 0.36 3.38 -3.73
N VAL A 61 0.30 4.42 -2.89
CA VAL A 61 -0.02 4.28 -1.46
C VAL A 61 -1.40 3.64 -1.28
N ILE A 62 -2.43 4.15 -1.97
CA ILE A 62 -3.79 3.62 -1.90
C ILE A 62 -3.83 2.16 -2.37
N TYR A 63 -3.19 1.87 -3.50
CA TYR A 63 -3.05 0.51 -4.03
C TYR A 63 -2.40 -0.43 -3.01
N ASN A 64 -1.28 -0.04 -2.39
CA ASN A 64 -0.60 -0.88 -1.42
C ASN A 64 -1.45 -1.08 -0.14
N LEU A 65 -2.23 -0.08 0.30
CA LEU A 65 -3.18 -0.27 1.40
C LEU A 65 -4.27 -1.30 1.06
N ILE A 66 -4.83 -1.25 -0.15
CA ILE A 66 -5.82 -2.25 -0.61
C ILE A 66 -5.19 -3.65 -0.60
N GLU A 67 -4.00 -3.79 -1.17
CA GLU A 67 -3.25 -5.05 -1.24
C GLU A 67 -2.99 -5.62 0.17
N LEU A 68 -2.44 -4.82 1.10
CA LEU A 68 -2.18 -5.28 2.46
C LEU A 68 -3.47 -5.61 3.22
N TYR A 69 -4.55 -4.86 3.03
CA TYR A 69 -5.82 -5.21 3.65
C TYR A 69 -6.39 -6.53 3.12
N ILE A 70 -6.16 -6.88 1.85
CA ILE A 70 -6.55 -8.17 1.29
C ILE A 70 -5.71 -9.30 1.90
N LEU A 71 -4.38 -9.13 1.97
CA LEU A 71 -3.47 -10.12 2.56
C LEU A 71 -3.76 -10.38 4.05
N GLU A 72 -4.23 -9.37 4.76
CA GLU A 72 -4.65 -9.47 6.17
C GLU A 72 -6.11 -9.91 6.35
N HIS A 73 -6.80 -10.30 5.27
CA HIS A 73 -8.22 -10.66 5.24
C HIS A 73 -9.17 -9.57 5.78
N LYS A 74 -8.72 -8.30 5.81
CA LYS A 74 -9.48 -7.11 6.23
C LYS A 74 -10.32 -6.59 5.06
N TYR A 75 -11.16 -7.45 4.48
CA TYR A 75 -11.87 -7.17 3.23
C TYR A 75 -12.79 -5.94 3.28
N LYS A 76 -13.38 -5.63 4.44
CA LYS A 76 -14.17 -4.40 4.60
C LYS A 76 -13.31 -3.16 4.33
N LYS A 77 -12.13 -3.07 4.95
CA LYS A 77 -11.18 -1.96 4.77
C LYS A 77 -10.65 -1.91 3.33
N ALA A 78 -10.39 -3.07 2.73
CA ALA A 78 -10.01 -3.12 1.32
C ALA A 78 -11.11 -2.53 0.42
N LYS A 79 -12.38 -2.93 0.61
CA LYS A 79 -13.52 -2.35 -0.14
C LYS A 79 -13.65 -0.85 0.07
N ASP A 80 -13.46 -0.36 1.29
CA ASP A 80 -13.53 1.08 1.59
C ASP A 80 -12.44 1.86 0.84
N MET A 81 -11.21 1.33 0.79
CA MET A 81 -10.12 1.95 0.02
C MET A 81 -10.31 1.83 -1.50
N ILE A 82 -10.91 0.75 -2.02
CA ILE A 82 -11.27 0.62 -3.44
C ILE A 82 -12.29 1.69 -3.81
N LYS A 83 -13.33 1.89 -2.98
CA LYS A 83 -14.30 2.98 -3.18
C LYS A 83 -13.63 4.34 -3.13
N TYR A 84 -12.71 4.55 -2.19
CA TYR A 84 -11.93 5.78 -2.08
C TYR A 84 -11.15 6.06 -3.38
N PHE A 85 -10.42 5.07 -3.88
CA PHE A 85 -9.65 5.16 -5.13
C PHE A 85 -10.54 5.63 -6.29
N TYR A 86 -11.66 4.96 -6.56
CA TYR A 86 -12.53 5.33 -7.68
C TYR A 86 -13.22 6.69 -7.46
N LYS A 87 -13.61 7.02 -6.23
CA LYS A 87 -14.21 8.31 -5.90
C LYS A 87 -13.25 9.49 -6.15
N HIS A 88 -11.95 9.26 -6.04
CA HIS A 88 -10.95 10.33 -6.15
C HIS A 88 -10.05 10.19 -7.36
N ARG A 89 -10.37 9.26 -8.28
CA ARG A 89 -9.55 8.85 -9.41
C ARG A 89 -8.96 10.03 -10.20
N GLU A 90 -9.76 11.05 -10.50
CA GLU A 90 -9.35 12.23 -11.27
C GLU A 90 -8.31 13.12 -10.57
N LYS A 91 -8.20 13.01 -9.25
CA LYS A 91 -7.29 13.80 -8.41
C LYS A 91 -6.07 13.00 -7.96
N LEU A 92 -5.98 11.72 -8.33
CA LEU A 92 -4.89 10.86 -7.91
C LEU A 92 -3.60 11.22 -8.62
N GLN A 93 -2.52 11.22 -7.86
CA GLN A 93 -1.17 11.41 -8.31
C GLN A 93 -0.54 10.05 -8.63
N THR A 94 0.27 10.03 -9.67
CA THR A 94 1.05 8.87 -10.08
C THR A 94 2.48 9.28 -10.33
N ILE A 95 3.43 8.48 -9.86
CA ILE A 95 4.86 8.76 -10.03
C ILE A 95 5.44 7.94 -11.20
N ASP A 96 5.26 6.62 -11.17
CA ASP A 96 5.92 5.67 -12.08
C ASP A 96 4.97 5.02 -13.10
N LYS A 97 3.70 4.83 -12.72
CA LYS A 97 2.73 4.06 -13.52
C LYS A 97 1.50 4.91 -13.83
N ALA A 98 0.97 4.78 -15.04
CA ALA A 98 -0.29 5.45 -15.41
C ALA A 98 -1.48 4.92 -14.57
N LEU A 99 -2.52 5.74 -14.38
CA LEU A 99 -3.72 5.36 -13.61
C LEU A 99 -4.37 4.06 -14.09
N ASP A 100 -4.37 3.81 -15.40
CA ASP A 100 -4.92 2.59 -16.01
C ASP A 100 -4.25 1.30 -15.50
N PHE A 101 -2.98 1.37 -15.06
CA PHE A 101 -2.32 0.24 -14.42
C PHE A 101 -3.04 -0.10 -13.10
N TYR A 102 -3.31 0.92 -12.28
CA TYR A 102 -3.96 0.75 -10.99
C TYR A 102 -5.41 0.32 -11.14
N ASP A 103 -6.15 0.86 -12.11
CA ASP A 103 -7.53 0.43 -12.40
C ASP A 103 -7.61 -1.07 -12.67
N LYS A 104 -6.71 -1.60 -13.51
CA LYS A 104 -6.68 -3.03 -13.83
C LYS A 104 -6.42 -3.88 -12.59
N LYS A 105 -5.48 -3.47 -11.74
CA LYS A 105 -5.12 -4.18 -10.51
C LYS A 105 -6.24 -4.12 -9.46
N ILE A 106 -6.80 -2.95 -9.25
CA ILE A 106 -7.88 -2.71 -8.28
C ILE A 106 -9.16 -3.42 -8.71
N SER A 107 -9.47 -3.44 -10.01
CA SER A 107 -10.59 -4.24 -10.55
C SER A 107 -10.41 -5.73 -10.26
N LEU A 108 -9.19 -6.27 -10.36
CA LEU A 108 -8.90 -7.66 -10.01
C LEU A 108 -9.11 -7.93 -8.51
N PHE A 109 -8.65 -7.01 -7.66
CA PHE A 109 -8.88 -7.08 -6.21
C PHE A 109 -10.37 -7.06 -5.84
N GLU A 110 -11.15 -6.19 -6.48
CA GLU A 110 -12.59 -6.10 -6.28
C GLU A 110 -13.30 -7.41 -6.68
N LYS A 111 -12.94 -7.99 -7.83
CA LYS A 111 -13.44 -9.30 -8.27
C LYS A 111 -13.10 -10.39 -7.24
N PHE A 112 -11.83 -10.46 -6.82
CA PHE A 112 -11.38 -11.43 -5.81
C PHE A 112 -12.20 -11.35 -4.52
N ILE A 113 -12.37 -10.14 -3.97
CA ILE A 113 -13.12 -9.93 -2.73
C ILE A 113 -14.60 -10.34 -2.91
N THR A 114 -15.18 -10.03 -4.07
CA THR A 114 -16.58 -10.36 -4.38
C THR A 114 -16.78 -11.88 -4.45
N THR A 115 -15.87 -12.59 -5.13
CA THR A 115 -15.88 -14.06 -5.23
C THR A 115 -15.68 -14.72 -3.87
N GLN A 116 -14.75 -14.25 -3.04
CA GLN A 116 -14.55 -14.76 -1.67
C GLN A 116 -15.81 -14.68 -0.80
N HIS A 117 -16.68 -13.69 -1.05
CA HIS A 117 -17.93 -13.54 -0.31
C HIS A 117 -19.00 -14.55 -0.75
N MET A 118 -18.95 -15.02 -2.00
CA MET A 118 -19.90 -16.02 -2.52
C MET A 118 -19.69 -17.42 -1.92
N PHE A 119 -18.44 -17.77 -1.60
CA PHE A 119 -18.07 -19.09 -1.05
C PHE A 119 -18.09 -19.18 0.49
N LYS A 120 -18.51 -18.10 1.18
CA LYS A 120 -18.65 -18.06 2.65
C LYS A 120 -20.10 -18.10 3.14
N LYS A 121 -21.04 -18.47 2.26
CA LYS A 121 -22.43 -18.82 2.62
C LYS A 121 -22.53 -20.32 2.81
#